data_AF-A0A392NBF7-F1
#
_entry.id   AF-A0A392NBF7-F1
#
_cell.length_a   1.000
_cell.length_b   1.000
_cell.length_c   1.000
_cell.angle_alpha   90.00
_cell.angle_beta   90.00
_cell.angle_gamma   90.00
#
_symmetry.space_group_name_H-M   'P 1'
#
loop_
_entity.id
_entity.type
_entity.pdbx_description
1 polymer ?
#
loop_
_entity_poly.entity_id
_entity_poly.type
_entity_poly.pdbx_seq_one_letter_code
_entity_poly.pdbx_strand_id
1 'polypeptide(L)'
;MFRALQQYDGNAIVDRLLQFLEMEKDYVTSEALLLVKDLLRKYPQWSQVCIATVGNISSNDVQEPKAKAALIWMLGGYSQDMHDAPYVLESLVENWDEEHSAE
;
A
#
# COMPACT_ATOMS: atom_id res chain seq x y z
N MET A 1 -18.66 -24.99 6.91
CA MET A 1 -19.55 -23.83 7.14
C MET A 1 -18.93 -22.76 8.07
N PHE A 2 -18.28 -23.12 9.18
CA PHE A 2 -17.62 -22.14 10.07
C PHE A 2 -16.44 -21.36 9.49
N ARG A 3 -15.70 -21.91 8.49
CA ARG A 3 -14.64 -21.18 7.80
C ARG A 3 -15.15 -20.07 6.87
N ALA A 4 -16.39 -20.16 6.37
CA ALA A 4 -16.93 -19.18 5.43
C ALA A 4 -17.34 -17.87 6.11
N LEU A 5 -17.75 -17.92 7.39
CA LEU A 5 -18.17 -16.74 8.14
C LEU A 5 -16.97 -15.90 8.61
N GLN A 6 -15.86 -16.50 9.03
CA GLN A 6 -14.64 -15.73 9.36
C GLN A 6 -13.98 -15.08 8.13
N GLN A 7 -14.14 -15.67 6.94
CA GLN A 7 -13.60 -15.14 5.70
C GLN A 7 -14.35 -13.90 5.21
N TYR A 8 -15.65 -13.79 5.53
CA TYR A 8 -16.51 -12.70 5.06
C TYR A 8 -16.21 -11.36 5.76
N ASP A 9 -15.99 -11.38 7.08
CA ASP A 9 -15.66 -10.17 7.84
C ASP A 9 -14.27 -9.60 7.48
N GLY A 10 -13.30 -10.48 7.21
CA GLY A 10 -11.95 -10.06 6.83
C GLY A 10 -11.90 -9.33 5.49
N ASN A 11 -12.68 -9.80 4.51
CA ASN A 11 -12.82 -9.16 3.20
C ASN A 11 -13.41 -7.75 3.33
N ALA A 12 -14.48 -7.58 4.11
CA ALA A 12 -15.15 -6.29 4.25
C ALA A 12 -14.25 -5.20 4.85
N ILE A 13 -13.33 -5.57 5.76
CA ILE A 13 -12.35 -4.63 6.33
C ILE A 13 -11.31 -4.25 5.29
N VAL A 14 -10.79 -5.23 4.54
CA VAL A 14 -9.83 -4.99 3.45
C VAL A 14 -10.45 -4.08 2.40
N ASP A 15 -11.63 -4.42 1.89
CA ASP A 15 -12.34 -3.63 0.87
C ASP A 15 -12.56 -2.18 1.33
N ARG A 16 -12.85 -1.97 2.61
CA ARG A 16 -13.04 -0.62 3.15
C ARG A 16 -11.73 0.15 3.31
N LEU A 17 -10.63 -0.52 3.65
CA LEU A 17 -9.30 0.07 3.64
C LEU A 17 -8.88 0.45 2.21
N LEU A 18 -9.18 -0.40 1.23
CA LEU A 18 -8.88 -0.13 -0.18
C LEU A 18 -9.70 1.07 -0.69
N GLN A 19 -10.98 1.17 -0.32
CA GLN A 19 -11.78 2.36 -0.61
C GLN A 19 -11.16 3.64 -0.05
N PHE A 20 -10.50 3.59 1.12
CA PHE A 20 -9.82 4.76 1.67
C PHE A 20 -8.59 5.19 0.86
N LEU A 21 -7.92 4.25 0.17
CA LEU A 21 -6.82 4.58 -0.75
C LEU A 21 -7.34 5.27 -2.02
N GLU A 22 -8.53 4.90 -2.49
CA GLU A 22 -9.17 5.51 -3.66
C GLU A 22 -9.79 6.89 -3.39
N MET A 23 -9.88 7.33 -2.12
CA MET A 23 -10.47 8.63 -1.76
C MET A 23 -9.55 9.84 -2.06
N GLU A 24 -8.33 9.64 -2.58
CA GLU A 24 -7.38 10.69 -3.01
C GLU A 24 -7.18 11.80 -1.96
N LYS A 25 -7.05 11.40 -0.69
CA LYS A 25 -6.68 12.31 0.40
C LYS A 25 -5.31 11.91 0.92
N ASP A 26 -4.31 12.78 0.77
CA ASP A 26 -2.90 12.47 1.04
C ASP A 26 -2.68 11.81 2.42
N TYR A 27 -3.29 12.38 3.47
CA TYR A 27 -3.19 11.86 4.84
C TYR A 27 -3.92 10.51 5.04
N VAL A 28 -5.07 10.33 4.40
CA VAL A 28 -5.86 9.09 4.50
C VAL A 28 -5.14 7.97 3.77
N THR A 29 -4.67 8.26 2.56
CA THR A 29 -3.92 7.31 1.73
C THR A 29 -2.65 6.86 2.43
N SER A 30 -1.94 7.80 3.06
CA SER A 30 -0.72 7.52 3.83
C SER A 30 -0.98 6.57 5.01
N GLU A 31 -1.99 6.85 5.84
CA GLU A 31 -2.37 5.99 6.97
C GLU A 31 -2.90 4.62 6.49
N ALA A 32 -3.71 4.62 5.44
CA ALA A 32 -4.22 3.39 4.85
C ALA A 32 -3.09 2.51 4.29
N LEU A 33 -2.05 3.08 3.66
CA LEU A 33 -0.87 2.35 3.20
C LEU A 33 -0.11 1.69 4.36
N LEU A 34 0.06 2.39 5.48
CA LEU A 34 0.68 1.83 6.69
C LEU A 34 -0.12 0.64 7.23
N LEU A 35 -1.45 0.77 7.29
CA LEU A 35 -2.35 -0.30 7.72
C LEU A 35 -2.33 -1.49 6.76
N VAL A 36 -2.31 -1.25 5.45
CA VAL A 36 -2.21 -2.31 4.44
C VAL A 36 -0.90 -3.06 4.58
N LYS A 37 0.24 -2.37 4.75
CA LYS A 37 1.53 -3.00 5.02
C LYS A 37 1.47 -3.91 6.25
N ASP A 38 0.90 -3.44 7.36
CA ASP A 38 0.76 -4.24 8.58
C ASP A 38 -0.23 -5.41 8.42
N LEU A 39 -1.28 -5.22 7.63
CA LEU A 39 -2.25 -6.25 7.25
C LEU A 39 -1.57 -7.35 6.43
N LEU A 40 -0.76 -6.99 5.43
CA LEU A 40 0.01 -7.93 4.62
C LEU A 40 1.04 -8.71 5.43
N ARG A 41 1.68 -8.06 6.41
CA ARG A 41 2.60 -8.74 7.33
C ARG A 41 1.92 -9.79 8.21
N LYS A 42 0.66 -9.57 8.61
CA LYS A 42 -0.11 -10.53 9.43
C LYS A 42 -0.85 -11.57 8.58
N TYR A 43 -1.35 -11.17 7.42
CA TYR A 43 -2.26 -11.93 6.58
C TYR A 43 -1.81 -11.85 5.12
N PRO A 44 -0.76 -12.60 4.74
CA PRO A 44 -0.22 -12.57 3.38
C PRO A 44 -1.23 -13.05 2.33
N GLN A 45 -2.33 -13.72 2.72
CA GLN A 45 -3.36 -14.14 1.77
C GLN A 45 -4.07 -12.97 1.05
N TRP A 46 -3.96 -11.75 1.57
CA TRP A 46 -4.58 -10.55 0.99
C TRP A 46 -3.64 -9.78 0.05
N SER A 47 -2.40 -10.26 -0.15
CA SER A 47 -1.39 -9.61 -0.99
C SER A 47 -1.91 -9.25 -2.37
N GLN A 48 -2.53 -10.20 -3.07
CA GLN A 48 -3.00 -9.99 -4.44
C GLN A 48 -3.96 -8.79 -4.57
N VAL A 49 -4.91 -8.67 -3.64
CA VAL A 49 -5.93 -7.61 -3.69
C VAL A 49 -5.30 -6.27 -3.30
N CYS A 50 -4.52 -6.24 -2.23
CA CYS A 50 -3.87 -5.02 -1.77
C CYS A 50 -2.86 -4.47 -2.77
N ILE A 51 -2.05 -5.33 -3.37
CA ILE A 51 -0.99 -4.94 -4.30
C ILE A 51 -1.57 -4.39 -5.60
N ALA A 52 -2.67 -4.97 -6.10
CA ALA A 52 -3.39 -4.43 -7.25
C ALA A 52 -3.88 -2.99 -7.02
N THR A 53 -4.44 -2.72 -5.84
CA THR A 53 -4.86 -1.36 -5.47
C THR A 53 -3.66 -0.44 -5.26
N VAL A 54 -2.62 -0.89 -4.55
CA VAL A 54 -1.42 -0.09 -4.25
C VAL A 54 -0.68 0.32 -5.53
N GLY A 55 -0.60 -0.56 -6.53
CA GLY A 55 0.00 -0.22 -7.82
C GLY A 55 -0.80 0.80 -8.63
N ASN A 56 -2.08 1.00 -8.31
CA ASN A 56 -2.91 2.01 -8.93
C ASN A 56 -2.86 3.38 -8.22
N ILE A 57 -2.18 3.46 -7.06
CA ILE A 57 -1.99 4.72 -6.33
C ILE A 57 -0.82 5.48 -6.95
N SER A 58 -0.99 6.79 -7.16
CA SER A 58 0.12 7.62 -7.63
C SER A 58 1.12 7.80 -6.48
N SER A 59 2.38 7.48 -6.70
CA SER A 59 3.48 7.75 -5.75
C SER A 59 3.60 9.23 -5.37
N ASN A 60 3.05 10.14 -6.19
CA ASN A 60 2.98 11.58 -5.93
C ASN A 60 1.98 11.96 -4.82
N ASP A 61 0.97 11.12 -4.55
CA ASP A 61 -0.07 11.40 -3.54
C ASP A 61 0.41 11.03 -2.12
N VAL A 62 1.53 10.31 -2.03
CA VAL A 62 2.11 9.88 -0.77
C VAL A 62 3.20 10.84 -0.36
N GLN A 63 2.86 11.88 0.40
CA GLN A 63 3.83 12.86 0.90
C GLN A 63 4.50 12.42 2.21
N GLU A 64 3.84 11.56 2.99
CA GLU A 64 4.34 11.11 4.29
C GLU A 64 5.51 10.13 4.15
N PRO A 65 6.67 10.39 4.80
CA PRO A 65 7.86 9.55 4.68
C PRO A 65 7.63 8.13 5.20
N LYS A 66 6.80 7.97 6.24
CA LYS A 66 6.42 6.64 6.76
C LYS A 66 5.62 5.83 5.75
N ALA A 67 4.72 6.49 5.03
CA ALA A 67 3.89 5.83 4.02
C ALA A 67 4.71 5.48 2.77
N LYS A 68 5.64 6.35 2.35
CA LYS A 68 6.61 6.03 1.29
C LYS A 68 7.46 4.81 1.64
N ALA A 69 7.98 4.73 2.87
CA ALA A 69 8.73 3.56 3.32
C ALA A 69 7.89 2.27 3.29
N ALA A 70 6.61 2.36 3.64
CA ALA A 70 5.68 1.23 3.54
C ALA A 70 5.39 0.84 2.07
N LEU A 71 5.23 1.83 1.19
CA LEU A 71 5.08 1.62 -0.24
C LEU A 71 6.30 0.91 -0.81
N ILE A 72 7.52 1.42 -0.56
CA ILE A 72 8.78 0.79 -1.00
C ILE A 72 8.89 -0.65 -0.51
N TRP A 73 8.52 -0.92 0.76
CA TRP A 73 8.52 -2.28 1.29
C TRP A 73 7.58 -3.22 0.51
N MET A 74 6.38 -2.74 0.16
CA MET A 74 5.42 -3.51 -0.65
C MET A 74 5.92 -3.70 -2.09
N LEU A 75 6.43 -2.64 -2.73
CA LEU A 75 7.00 -2.68 -4.08
C LEU A 75 8.15 -3.68 -4.17
N GLY A 76 9.06 -3.68 -3.19
CA GLY A 76 10.19 -4.61 -3.16
C GLY A 76 9.75 -6.06 -2.92
N GLY A 77 8.84 -6.28 -1.97
CA GLY A 77 8.34 -7.61 -1.61
C GLY A 77 7.46 -8.26 -2.68
N TYR A 78 6.73 -7.46 -3.47
CA TYR A 78 5.77 -7.90 -4.47
C TYR A 78 6.11 -7.41 -5.89
N SER A 79 7.38 -7.11 -6.15
CA SER A 79 7.88 -6.66 -7.47
C SER A 79 7.58 -7.65 -8.60
N GLN A 80 7.37 -8.93 -8.29
CA GLN A 80 6.96 -9.96 -9.25
C GLN A 80 5.51 -9.76 -9.74
N ASP A 81 4.64 -9.23 -8.88
CA ASP A 81 3.21 -9.05 -9.14
C ASP A 81 2.89 -7.61 -9.61
N MET A 82 3.79 -6.65 -9.41
CA MET A 82 3.69 -5.27 -9.90
C MET A 82 4.70 -4.98 -11.00
N HIS A 83 4.25 -4.94 -12.25
CA HIS A 83 5.11 -4.58 -13.37
C HIS A 83 5.59 -3.12 -13.33
N ASP A 84 4.81 -2.24 -12.67
CA ASP A 84 5.12 -0.82 -12.55
C ASP A 84 6.03 -0.50 -11.35
N ALA A 85 6.25 -1.47 -10.46
CA ALA A 85 7.12 -1.30 -9.29
C ALA A 85 8.51 -0.73 -9.59
N PRO A 86 9.26 -1.19 -10.60
CA PRO A 86 10.57 -0.60 -10.92
C PRO A 86 10.47 0.88 -11.30
N TYR A 87 9.47 1.29 -12.07
CA TYR A 87 9.29 2.69 -12.48
C TYR A 87 8.93 3.58 -11.28
N VAL A 88 8.06 3.09 -10.39
CA VAL A 88 7.69 3.81 -9.17
C VAL A 88 8.90 3.96 -8.24
N LEU A 89 9.70 2.91 -8.09
CA LEU A 89 10.93 2.95 -7.28
C LEU A 89 11.98 3.89 -7.88
N GLU A 90 12.15 3.90 -9.20
CA GLU A 90 13.07 4.82 -9.89
C GLU A 90 12.67 6.28 -9.62
N SER A 91 11.38 6.62 -9.78
CA SER A 91 10.87 7.96 -9.47
C SER A 91 11.06 8.36 -8.01
N LEU A 92 10.92 7.41 -7.07
CA LEU A 92 11.18 7.65 -5.64
C LEU A 92 12.67 7.90 -5.36
N VAL A 93 13.57 7.20 -6.06
CA VAL A 93 15.03 7.37 -5.92
C VAL A 93 15.50 8.67 -6.57
N GLU A 94 14.93 9.07 -7.70
CA GLU A 94 15.24 10.35 -8.35
C GLU A 94 14.83 11.54 -7.47
N ASN A 95 13.69 11.42 -6.77
CA ASN A 95 13.21 12.44 -5.83
C ASN A 95 13.83 12.32 -4.42
N TRP A 96 14.85 11.49 -4.22
CA TRP A 96 15.47 11.26 -2.92
C TRP A 96 16.10 12.54 -2.32
N ASP A 97 16.68 13.39 -3.15
CA ASP A 97 17.32 14.63 -2.69
C ASP A 97 16.31 15.71 -2.24
N GLU A 98 15.04 15.58 -2.64
CA GLU A 98 13.94 16.47 -2.23
C GLU A 98 13.13 15.91 -1.05
N GLU A 99 13.44 14.70 -0.58
CA GLU A 99 12.80 14.11 0.60
C GLU A 99 13.21 14.84 1.89
N HIS A 100 12.23 15.49 2.53
CA HIS A 100 12.41 16.00 3.87
C HIS A 100 12.50 14.85 4.87
N SER A 101 13.63 14.76 5.58
CA SER A 101 13.81 13.79 6.67
C SER A 101 12.70 13.97 7.70
N ALA A 102 12.12 12.84 8.14
CA ALA A 102 11.21 12.82 9.27
C ALA A 102 12.00 13.13 10.55
N GLU A 103 12.13 14.41 10.88
CA GLU A 103 12.51 14.86 12.23
C GLU A 103 11.35 14.61 13.22
#